data_AF-A0A9P5TMP0-F1
#
_entry.id   AF-A0A9P5TMP0-F1
#
_cell.length_a   1.000
_cell.length_b   1.000
_cell.length_c   1.000
_cell.angle_alpha   90.00
_cell.angle_beta   90.00
_cell.angle_gamma   90.00
#
_symmetry.space_group_name_H-M   'P 1'
#
loop_
_entity.id
_entity.type
_entity.pdbx_description
1 polymer ?
#
loop_
_entity_poly.entity_id
_entity_poly.type
_entity_poly.pdbx_seq_one_letter_code
_entity_poly.pdbx_strand_id
1 'polypeptide(L)'
;MTRTERASYPRALMKDRSESRSGLATNIRKSGGGQHNWGKINDEFQNEALADEEVRREEEEEGLSTISPPRERSPDATLANRITVVRSGFKSFQV
;
A
#
# COMPACT_ATOMS: atom_id res chain seq x y z
N MET A 1 26.46 8.20 12.87
CA MET A 1 27.16 8.05 14.17
C MET A 1 28.42 8.88 14.11
N THR A 2 28.61 9.82 15.05
CA THR A 2 29.80 10.68 15.10
C THR A 2 30.77 10.12 16.14
N ARG A 3 32.04 9.90 15.78
CA ARG A 3 33.08 9.49 16.75
C ARG A 3 33.38 10.65 17.70
N THR A 4 33.43 10.35 19.00
CA THR A 4 33.81 11.30 20.06
C THR A 4 35.20 10.93 20.61
N GLU A 5 35.85 11.82 21.37
CA GLU A 5 37.16 11.55 21.98
C GLU A 5 37.17 10.27 22.84
N ARG A 6 36.04 9.93 23.48
CA ARG A 6 35.86 8.67 24.22
C ARG A 6 35.83 7.43 23.34
N ALA A 7 35.44 7.56 22.07
CA ALA A 7 35.44 6.46 21.11
C ALA A 7 36.86 6.07 20.67
N SER A 8 37.84 6.96 20.86
CA SER A 8 39.25 6.72 20.55
C SER A 8 39.99 5.88 21.61
N TYR A 9 39.36 5.61 22.76
CA TYR A 9 39.99 4.82 23.83
C TYR A 9 40.15 3.34 23.41
N PRO A 10 41.24 2.65 23.79
CA PRO A 10 41.51 1.28 23.32
C PRO A 10 40.38 0.29 23.61
N ARG A 11 39.75 0.38 24.79
CA ARG A 11 38.60 -0.47 25.16
C ARG A 11 37.33 -0.15 24.38
N ALA A 12 37.19 1.10 23.92
CA ALA A 12 36.05 1.53 23.12
C ALA A 12 36.19 1.01 21.68
N LEU A 13 37.39 1.04 21.11
CA LEU A 13 37.68 0.49 19.77
C LEU A 13 37.32 -1.00 19.66
N MET A 14 37.65 -1.81 20.67
CA MET A 14 37.32 -3.24 20.67
C MET A 14 35.81 -3.53 20.65
N LYS A 15 34.98 -2.58 21.08
CA LYS A 15 33.52 -2.70 21.13
C LYS A 15 32.83 -1.77 20.12
N ASP A 16 33.60 -1.13 19.24
CA ASP A 16 33.06 -0.21 18.28
C ASP A 16 32.18 -0.97 17.28
N ARG A 17 30.98 -0.46 17.07
CA ARG A 17 29.99 -1.06 16.16
C ARG A 17 30.22 -0.62 14.71
N SER A 18 30.96 0.47 14.48
CA SER A 18 31.33 0.87 13.12
C SER A 18 32.47 0.04 12.53
N GLU A 19 33.28 -0.58 13.39
CA GLU A 19 34.36 -1.46 12.94
C GLU A 19 33.86 -2.90 12.81
N SER A 20 34.25 -3.58 11.73
CA SER A 20 33.88 -4.98 11.55
C SER A 20 34.71 -5.86 12.49
N ARG A 21 34.02 -6.72 13.24
CA ARG A 21 34.70 -7.71 14.11
C ARG A 21 35.47 -8.78 13.31
N SER A 22 35.14 -8.95 12.04
CA SER A 22 35.71 -9.97 11.15
C SER A 22 36.77 -9.44 10.20
N GLY A 23 37.10 -8.14 10.22
CA GLY A 23 38.07 -7.52 9.30
C GLY A 23 37.63 -7.46 7.83
N LEU A 24 36.43 -7.94 7.52
CA LEU A 24 35.80 -7.80 6.21
C LEU A 24 35.10 -6.46 6.14
N ALA A 25 35.09 -5.83 4.96
CA ALA A 25 34.30 -4.62 4.75
C ALA A 25 32.84 -4.89 5.15
N THR A 26 32.23 -3.99 5.92
CA THR A 26 30.80 -4.04 6.29
C THR A 26 29.88 -3.71 5.12
N ASN A 27 30.38 -3.74 3.89
CA ASN A 27 29.56 -3.62 2.71
C ASN A 27 28.47 -4.71 2.74
N ILE A 28 27.33 -4.40 2.15
CA ILE A 28 26.15 -5.25 2.14
C ILE A 28 26.56 -6.67 1.73
N ARG A 29 26.41 -7.62 2.65
CA ARG A 29 26.84 -9.01 2.43
C ARG A 29 26.11 -9.56 1.21
N LYS A 30 26.87 -10.15 0.27
CA LYS A 30 26.33 -10.72 -0.97
C LYS A 30 25.50 -9.70 -1.80
N SER A 31 25.81 -8.41 -1.69
CA SER A 31 25.10 -7.31 -2.37
C SER A 31 23.59 -7.30 -2.09
N GLY A 32 23.19 -7.70 -0.88
CA GLY A 32 21.77 -7.73 -0.48
C GLY A 32 21.07 -9.03 -0.86
N GLY A 33 21.76 -9.96 -1.53
CA GLY A 33 21.18 -11.25 -1.90
C GLY A 33 21.12 -12.25 -0.74
N GLY A 34 20.09 -13.10 -0.74
CA GLY A 34 19.89 -14.20 0.21
C GLY A 34 18.61 -14.05 1.04
N GLN A 35 18.13 -15.15 1.61
CA GLN A 35 16.81 -15.23 2.28
C GLN A 35 16.61 -14.28 3.46
N HIS A 36 17.68 -13.86 4.13
CA HIS A 36 17.63 -12.98 5.31
C HIS A 36 18.18 -11.57 5.03
N ASN A 37 18.38 -11.24 3.76
CA ASN A 37 18.76 -9.90 3.34
C ASN A 37 17.57 -9.21 2.66
N TRP A 38 17.69 -7.91 2.45
CA TRP A 38 16.62 -7.05 1.91
C TRP A 38 16.38 -7.21 0.41
N GLY A 39 17.14 -8.06 -0.29
CA GLY A 39 17.09 -8.19 -1.75
C GLY A 39 18.26 -7.51 -2.45
N LYS A 40 18.47 -7.85 -3.72
CA LYS A 40 19.50 -7.22 -4.55
C LYS A 40 18.89 -6.11 -5.39
N ILE A 41 19.66 -5.03 -5.57
CA ILE A 41 19.25 -3.90 -6.41
C ILE A 41 18.94 -4.32 -7.86
N ASN A 42 19.67 -5.30 -8.40
CA ASN A 42 19.48 -5.77 -9.77
C ASN A 42 18.16 -6.53 -9.96
N ASP A 43 17.61 -7.07 -8.87
CA ASP A 43 16.39 -7.87 -8.90
C ASP A 43 15.14 -6.99 -8.69
N GLU A 44 15.31 -5.71 -8.29
CA GLU A 44 14.20 -4.79 -7.97
C GLU A 44 13.26 -4.59 -9.17
N PHE A 45 13.78 -4.37 -10.37
CA PHE A 45 12.97 -4.19 -11.58
C PHE A 45 12.06 -5.40 -11.86
N GLN A 46 12.57 -6.62 -11.68
CA GLN A 46 11.78 -7.83 -11.91
C GLN A 46 10.70 -7.99 -10.84
N ASN A 47 11.03 -7.69 -9.58
CA ASN A 47 10.07 -7.77 -8.49
C ASN A 47 8.93 -6.77 -8.67
N GLU A 48 9.22 -5.55 -9.13
CA GLU A 48 8.19 -4.54 -9.46
C GLU A 48 7.28 -5.02 -10.59
N ALA A 49 7.85 -5.52 -11.68
CA ALA A 49 7.08 -6.00 -12.82
C ALA A 49 6.15 -7.19 -12.45
N LEU A 50 6.64 -8.11 -11.62
CA LEU A 50 5.85 -9.25 -11.14
C LEU A 50 4.73 -8.81 -10.19
N ALA A 51 4.99 -7.84 -9.32
CA ALA A 51 3.97 -7.29 -8.43
C ALA A 51 2.85 -6.60 -9.22
N ASP A 52 3.18 -5.82 -10.25
CA ASP A 52 2.20 -5.19 -11.13
C ASP A 52 1.34 -6.23 -11.89
N GLU A 53 1.95 -7.31 -12.35
CA GLU A 53 1.24 -8.42 -13.02
C GLU A 53 0.29 -9.15 -12.05
N GLU A 54 0.72 -9.38 -10.81
CA GLU A 54 -0.09 -9.99 -9.76
C GLU A 54 -1.32 -9.14 -9.43
N VAL A 55 -1.14 -7.82 -9.20
CA VAL A 55 -2.25 -6.89 -8.96
C VAL A 55 -3.24 -6.91 -10.11
N ARG A 56 -2.77 -6.82 -11.36
CA ARG A 56 -3.65 -6.86 -12.53
C ARG A 56 -4.44 -8.17 -12.60
N ARG A 57 -3.80 -9.30 -12.29
CA ARG A 57 -4.46 -10.61 -12.29
C ARG A 57 -5.53 -10.70 -11.21
N GLU A 58 -5.25 -10.20 -10.00
CA GLU A 58 -6.21 -10.13 -8.90
C GLU A 58 -7.43 -9.27 -9.30
N GLU A 59 -7.22 -8.12 -9.93
CA GLU A 59 -8.31 -7.26 -10.42
C GLU A 59 -9.19 -7.94 -11.48
N GLU A 60 -8.59 -8.69 -12.42
CA GLU A 60 -9.30 -9.46 -13.44
C GLU A 60 -10.13 -10.60 -12.81
N GLU A 61 -9.62 -11.25 -11.76
CA GLU A 61 -10.31 -12.32 -11.02
C GLU A 61 -11.45 -11.77 -10.14
N GLU A 62 -11.22 -10.68 -9.42
CA GLU A 62 -12.24 -10.02 -8.58
C GLU A 62 -13.34 -9.35 -9.43
N GLY A 63 -12.99 -8.80 -10.59
CA GLY A 63 -13.93 -8.25 -11.57
C GLY A 63 -14.93 -9.28 -12.11
N LEU A 64 -14.61 -10.58 -12.02
CA LEU A 64 -15.51 -11.67 -12.38
C LEU A 64 -16.47 -12.06 -11.24
N SER A 65 -16.14 -11.73 -9.99
CA SER A 65 -16.91 -12.13 -8.80
C SER A 65 -18.04 -11.15 -8.40
N THR A 66 -18.03 -9.92 -8.92
CA THR A 66 -18.99 -8.86 -8.52
C THR A 66 -20.24 -8.77 -9.40
N ILE A 67 -20.39 -9.59 -10.44
CA ILE A 67 -21.64 -9.71 -11.20
C ILE A 67 -22.59 -10.66 -10.46
N SER A 68 -23.05 -10.23 -9.28
CA SER A 68 -24.26 -10.80 -8.72
C SER A 68 -25.41 -10.47 -9.67
N PRO A 69 -26.27 -11.44 -10.08
CA PRO A 69 -27.40 -11.13 -10.95
C PRO A 69 -28.26 -10.05 -10.26
N PRO A 70 -28.82 -9.09 -11.02
CA PRO A 70 -29.68 -8.06 -10.47
C PRO A 70 -30.76 -8.72 -9.62
N ARG A 71 -30.75 -8.46 -8.31
CA ARG A 71 -31.79 -8.95 -7.41
C ARG A 71 -33.09 -8.28 -7.84
N GLU A 72 -33.92 -9.01 -8.60
CA GLU A 72 -35.23 -8.50 -9.02
C GLU A 72 -36.01 -8.11 -7.77
N ARG A 73 -36.34 -6.82 -7.68
CA ARG A 73 -37.18 -6.31 -6.60
C ARG A 73 -38.57 -6.89 -6.82
N SER A 74 -38.94 -7.87 -6.00
CA SER A 74 -40.33 -8.34 -5.91
C SER A 74 -41.27 -7.15 -5.73
N PRO A 75 -42.29 -6.97 -6.57
CA PRO A 75 -43.25 -5.88 -6.43
C PRO A 75 -44.26 -6.25 -5.34
N ASP A 76 -43.89 -6.10 -4.07
CA ASP A 76 -44.88 -6.13 -2.99
C ASP A 76 -44.46 -5.22 -1.82
N ALA A 77 -44.77 -3.93 -1.99
CA ALA A 77 -44.85 -2.95 -0.91
C ALA A 77 -45.80 -1.85 -1.37
N THR A 78 -47.06 -2.26 -1.44
CA THR A 78 -48.27 -1.50 -1.68
C THR A 78 -48.32 -0.23 -0.80
N LEU A 79 -48.44 0.92 -1.47
CA LEU A 79 -49.21 2.09 -1.01
C LEU A 79 -49.03 2.58 0.45
N ALA A 80 -47.85 3.08 0.81
CA ALA A 80 -47.73 3.91 2.02
C ALA A 80 -46.63 4.97 1.91
N ASN A 81 -46.76 5.90 0.96
CA ASN A 81 -46.31 7.30 1.13
C ASN A 81 -46.61 8.12 -0.12
N ARG A 82 -47.87 8.54 -0.25
CA ARG A 82 -48.25 9.71 -1.06
C ARG A 82 -48.11 10.95 -0.18
N ILE A 83 -46.92 11.54 -0.16
CA ILE A 83 -46.78 12.92 0.33
C ILE A 83 -47.19 13.82 -0.84
N THR A 84 -48.40 14.36 -0.77
CA THR A 84 -48.88 15.41 -1.66
C THR A 84 -48.18 16.72 -1.32
N VAL A 85 -47.16 17.10 -2.09
CA VAL A 85 -46.61 18.46 -2.04
C VAL A 85 -47.57 19.38 -2.79
N VAL A 86 -48.33 20.16 -2.03
CA VAL A 86 -49.16 21.26 -2.52
C VAL A 86 -48.24 22.31 -3.16
N ARG A 87 -48.36 22.48 -4.47
CA ARG A 87 -47.76 23.60 -5.22
C ARG A 87 -48.43 24.90 -4.75
N SER A 88 -47.78 25.67 -3.88
CA SER A 88 -48.13 27.07 -3.64
C SER A 88 -47.47 27.94 -4.71
N GLY A 89 -48.27 28.83 -5.28
CA GLY A 89 -48.01 29.52 -6.54
C GLY A 89 -46.82 30.49 -6.51
N PHE A 90 -46.00 30.40 -7.56
CA PHE A 90 -45.06 31.45 -7.93
C PHE A 90 -45.82 32.46 -8.79
N LYS A 91 -46.23 33.58 -8.18
CA LYS A 91 -46.82 34.71 -8.90
C LYS A 91 -45.75 35.36 -9.78
N SER A 92 -46.09 35.49 -11.06
CA SER A 92 -45.43 36.31 -12.06
C SER A 92 -45.26 37.74 -11.57
N PHE A 93 -44.04 38.27 -11.67
CA PHE A 93 -43.79 39.71 -11.68
C PHE A 93 -43.14 40.04 -13.02
N GLN A 94 -43.82 40.92 -13.77
CA GLN A 94 -43.56 41.27 -15.16
C GLN A 94 -43.14 42.75 -15.19
N VAL A 95 -42.21 43.04 -16.11
CA VAL A 95 -41.76 44.34 -16.65
C VAL A 95 -40.89 45.21 -15.73
#